data_AF-A0A143BPH2-F1
#
_entry.id   AF-A0A143BPH2-F1
#
_cell.length_a   1.000
_cell.length_b   1.000
_cell.length_c   1.000
_cell.angle_alpha   90.00
_cell.angle_beta   90.00
_cell.angle_gamma   90.00
#
_symmetry.space_group_name_H-M   'P 1'
#
loop_
_entity.id
_entity.type
_entity.pdbx_description
1 polymer ?
#
loop_
_entity_poly.entity_id
_entity_poly.type
_entity_poly.pdbx_seq_one_letter_code
_entity_poly.pdbx_strand_id
1 'polypeptide(L)'
;MDCKHFRKNHLAYLDDTLPGDLMAQAQHHVMLCKGCAAHDTLVRRSLMVVHSMPTIEPSAEFQAKLRSRLAECREARAMEMAPAASAVRFASPRPTRALVAVAASAVLGVIAYQAFRDEVVPTLAMQPVIASRPAAFSPRPRINPALMQAMATGNPVWGAAMVVEEAPVGFVNAEYRFAELR
;
A
#
# COMPACT_ATOMS: atom_id res chain seq x y z
N MET A 1 -15.56 -2.79 21.06
CA MET A 1 -14.20 -2.23 20.91
C MET A 1 -14.20 -0.70 21.02
N ASP A 2 -13.05 -0.09 21.30
CA ASP A 2 -12.87 1.37 21.40
C ASP A 2 -12.42 2.00 20.06
N CYS A 3 -12.44 3.33 19.98
CA CYS A 3 -12.11 4.06 18.74
C CYS A 3 -10.66 3.84 18.29
N LYS A 4 -9.72 3.74 19.24
CA LYS A 4 -8.29 3.57 18.95
C LYS A 4 -8.03 2.19 18.34
N HIS A 5 -8.61 1.15 18.94
CA HIS A 5 -8.48 -0.21 18.43
C HIS A 5 -9.18 -0.36 17.07
N PHE A 6 -10.36 0.25 16.89
CA PHE A 6 -11.02 0.27 15.59
C PHE A 6 -10.14 0.93 14.52
N ARG A 7 -9.62 2.14 14.76
CA ARG A 7 -8.78 2.86 13.79
C ARG A 7 -7.50 2.10 13.43
N LYS A 8 -6.87 1.44 14.41
CA LYS A 8 -5.68 0.62 14.15
C LYS A 8 -5.98 -0.56 13.21
N ASN A 9 -7.17 -1.13 13.31
CA ASN A 9 -7.61 -2.31 12.56
C ASN A 9 -8.56 -1.98 11.40
N HIS A 10 -8.71 -0.70 11.05
CA HIS A 10 -9.74 -0.26 10.10
C HIS A 10 -9.53 -0.82 8.69
N LEU A 11 -8.28 -0.91 8.23
CA LEU A 11 -7.98 -1.52 6.92
C LEU A 11 -8.32 -3.01 6.91
N ALA A 12 -7.96 -3.76 7.96
CA ALA A 12 -8.31 -5.17 8.06
C ALA A 12 -9.84 -5.40 8.13
N TYR A 13 -10.57 -4.46 8.75
CA TYR A 13 -12.04 -4.43 8.73
C TYR A 13 -12.58 -4.16 7.32
N LEU A 14 -12.01 -3.22 6.58
CA LEU A 14 -12.41 -2.91 5.21
C LEU A 14 -12.17 -4.06 4.24
N ASP A 15 -11.03 -4.73 4.38
CA ASP A 15 -10.58 -5.82 3.50
C ASP A 15 -11.15 -7.19 3.89
N ASP A 16 -12.02 -7.26 4.91
CA ASP A 16 -12.60 -8.49 5.45
C ASP A 16 -11.56 -9.54 5.89
N THR A 17 -10.45 -9.06 6.46
CA THR A 17 -9.33 -9.91 6.95
C THR A 17 -9.26 -9.99 8.47
N LEU A 18 -10.21 -9.39 9.19
CA LEU A 18 -10.28 -9.51 10.64
C LEU A 18 -10.80 -10.89 11.08
N PRO A 19 -10.30 -11.43 12.20
CA PRO A 19 -10.94 -12.53 12.92
C PRO A 19 -12.42 -12.23 13.19
N GLY A 20 -13.28 -13.25 13.12
CA GLY A 20 -14.75 -13.06 13.14
C GLY A 20 -15.29 -12.37 14.40
N ASP A 21 -14.69 -12.62 15.56
CA ASP A 21 -15.02 -11.94 16.82
C ASP A 21 -14.68 -10.44 16.79
N LEU A 22 -13.54 -10.08 16.20
CA LEU A 22 -13.13 -8.69 15.99
C LEU A 22 -13.96 -8.02 14.90
N MET A 23 -14.34 -8.75 13.85
CA MET A 23 -15.23 -8.26 12.80
C MET A 23 -16.60 -7.85 13.38
N ALA A 24 -17.24 -8.71 14.16
CA ALA A 24 -18.52 -8.40 14.80
C ALA A 24 -18.42 -7.17 15.74
N GLN A 25 -17.32 -7.07 16.51
CA GLN A 25 -17.07 -5.91 17.36
C GLN A 25 -16.85 -4.63 16.57
N ALA A 26 -16.16 -4.69 15.42
CA ALA A 26 -15.91 -3.56 14.55
C ALA A 26 -17.20 -3.07 13.88
N GLN A 27 -18.02 -3.99 13.37
CA GLN A 27 -19.35 -3.69 12.82
C GLN A 27 -20.23 -2.99 13.86
N HIS A 28 -20.30 -3.55 15.07
CA HIS A 28 -21.05 -2.96 16.16
C HIS A 28 -20.54 -1.54 16.52
N HIS A 29 -19.22 -1.36 16.55
CA HIS A 29 -18.61 -0.06 16.86
C HIS A 29 -18.93 0.99 15.79
N VAL A 30 -18.85 0.65 14.49
CA VAL A 30 -19.17 1.58 13.39
C VAL A 30 -20.63 2.01 13.43
N MET A 31 -21.54 1.12 13.79
CA MET A 31 -22.96 1.47 13.92
C MET A 31 -23.24 2.48 15.04
N LEU A 32 -22.48 2.42 16.14
CA LEU A 32 -22.72 3.26 17.32
C LEU A 32 -21.86 4.54 17.37
N CYS A 33 -20.65 4.51 16.82
CA CYS A 33 -19.71 5.62 16.89
C CYS A 33 -19.75 6.50 15.64
N LYS A 34 -20.36 7.69 15.74
CA LYS A 34 -20.44 8.67 14.63
C LYS A 34 -19.07 9.04 14.04
N GLY A 35 -18.03 9.18 14.87
CA GLY A 35 -16.69 9.56 14.41
C GLY A 35 -16.01 8.46 13.59
N CYS A 36 -16.18 7.19 13.99
CA CYS A 36 -15.65 6.05 13.24
C CYS A 36 -16.49 5.74 12.00
N ALA A 37 -17.81 5.95 12.04
CA ALA A 37 -18.68 5.85 10.86
C ALA A 37 -18.34 6.89 9.78
N ALA A 38 -18.07 8.13 10.19
CA ALA A 38 -17.62 9.17 9.27
C ALA A 38 -16.27 8.84 8.64
N HIS A 39 -15.33 8.30 9.43
CA HIS A 39 -14.04 7.83 8.94
C HIS A 39 -14.19 6.69 7.93
N ASP A 40 -14.99 5.67 8.25
CA ASP A 40 -15.26 4.53 7.36
C ASP A 40 -15.86 5.00 6.02
N THR A 41 -16.85 5.90 6.09
CA THR A 41 -17.49 6.49 4.91
C THR A 41 -16.50 7.25 4.04
N LEU A 42 -15.61 8.06 4.65
CA LEU A 42 -14.59 8.82 3.93
C LEU A 42 -13.64 7.87 3.19
N VAL A 43 -13.12 6.85 3.87
CA VAL A 43 -12.15 5.92 3.28
C VAL A 43 -12.80 5.13 2.14
N ARG A 44 -14.00 4.58 2.34
CA ARG A 44 -14.74 3.87 1.27
C ARG A 44 -15.01 4.77 0.06
N ARG A 45 -15.36 6.04 0.28
CA ARG A 45 -15.52 7.02 -0.82
C ARG A 45 -14.21 7.30 -1.55
N SER A 46 -13.09 7.44 -0.83
CA SER A 46 -11.79 7.61 -1.49
C SER A 46 -11.39 6.38 -2.32
N LEU A 47 -11.69 5.17 -1.85
CA LEU A 47 -11.44 3.95 -2.61
C LEU A 47 -12.26 3.91 -3.90
N MET A 48 -13.52 4.36 -3.89
CA MET A 48 -14.31 4.46 -5.12
C MET A 48 -13.67 5.39 -6.16
N VAL A 49 -13.05 6.49 -5.73
CA VAL A 49 -12.31 7.38 -6.65
C VAL A 49 -11.13 6.64 -7.28
N VAL A 50 -10.34 5.92 -6.47
CA VAL A 50 -9.20 5.13 -6.96
C VAL A 50 -9.67 4.04 -7.93
N HIS A 51 -10.77 3.35 -7.63
CA HIS A 51 -11.33 2.33 -8.50
C HIS A 51 -11.91 2.88 -9.82
N SER A 52 -12.30 4.15 -9.85
CA SER A 52 -12.75 4.82 -11.08
C SER A 52 -11.60 5.29 -11.98
N MET A 53 -10.34 5.15 -11.55
CA MET A 53 -9.20 5.55 -12.36
C MET A 53 -8.97 4.57 -13.53
N PRO A 54 -8.43 5.04 -14.68
CA PRO A 54 -8.05 4.17 -15.77
C PRO A 54 -7.15 3.04 -15.29
N THR A 55 -7.42 1.83 -15.79
CA THR A 55 -6.56 0.68 -15.48
C THR A 55 -5.16 0.95 -16.03
N ILE A 56 -4.16 0.81 -15.16
CA ILE A 56 -2.76 0.95 -15.55
C ILE A 56 -2.37 -0.28 -16.37
N GLU A 57 -2.19 -0.11 -17.67
CA GLU A 57 -1.64 -1.18 -18.52
C GLU A 57 -0.11 -1.23 -18.38
N PRO A 58 0.47 -2.37 -17.99
CA PRO A 58 1.91 -2.53 -17.96
C PRO A 58 2.48 -2.49 -19.38
N SER A 59 3.73 -2.02 -19.54
CA SER A 59 4.41 -2.05 -20.84
C SER A 59 4.57 -3.50 -21.33
N ALA A 60 4.65 -3.70 -22.65
CA ALA A 60 4.74 -5.02 -23.27
C ALA A 60 5.89 -5.89 -22.69
N GLU A 61 6.99 -5.27 -22.29
CA GLU A 61 8.17 -5.94 -21.72
C GLU A 61 8.10 -6.13 -20.19
N PHE A 62 7.12 -5.54 -19.51
CA PHE A 62 7.06 -5.51 -18.05
C PHE A 62 7.10 -6.91 -17.44
N GLN A 63 6.31 -7.85 -17.99
CA GLN A 63 6.26 -9.23 -17.49
C GLN A 63 7.61 -9.95 -17.64
N ALA A 64 8.32 -9.71 -18.75
CA ALA A 64 9.65 -10.29 -18.97
C ALA A 64 10.67 -9.71 -17.97
N LYS A 65 10.68 -8.38 -17.81
CA LYS A 65 11.54 -7.68 -16.84
C LYS A 65 11.25 -8.13 -15.41
N LEU A 66 9.98 -8.23 -15.02
CA LEU A 66 9.57 -8.68 -13.69
C LEU A 66 10.06 -10.11 -13.40
N ARG A 67 9.91 -11.04 -14.35
CA ARG A 67 10.39 -12.42 -14.20
C ARG A 67 11.90 -12.50 -14.05
N SER A 68 12.65 -11.74 -14.86
CA SER A 68 14.12 -11.65 -14.73
C SER A 68 14.52 -11.18 -13.34
N ARG A 69 13.93 -10.09 -12.87
CA ARG A 69 14.24 -9.52 -11.55
C ARG A 69 13.88 -10.47 -10.40
N LEU A 70 12.74 -11.16 -10.50
CA LEU A 70 12.37 -12.17 -9.50
C LEU A 70 13.33 -13.37 -9.50
N ALA A 71 13.87 -13.77 -10.65
CA ALA A 71 14.88 -14.82 -10.73
C ALA A 71 16.19 -14.37 -10.06
N GLU A 72 16.69 -13.17 -10.40
CA GLU A 72 17.88 -12.57 -9.77
C GLU A 72 17.73 -12.50 -8.24
N CYS A 73 16.59 -12.04 -7.73
CA CYS A 73 16.35 -11.97 -6.28
C CYS A 73 16.31 -13.36 -5.61
N ARG A 74 15.79 -14.39 -6.30
CA ARG A 74 15.79 -15.77 -5.77
C ARG A 74 17.20 -16.34 -5.71
N GLU A 75 18.01 -16.09 -6.74
CA GLU A 75 19.41 -16.50 -6.79
C GLU A 75 20.25 -15.79 -5.73
N ALA A 76 20.07 -14.47 -5.58
CA ALA A 76 20.73 -13.69 -4.52
C ALA A 76 20.39 -14.25 -3.12
N ARG A 77 19.10 -14.51 -2.86
CA ARG A 77 18.66 -15.11 -1.60
C ARG A 77 19.21 -16.53 -1.41
N ALA A 78 19.31 -17.31 -2.47
CA ALA A 78 19.90 -18.65 -2.43
C ALA A 78 21.41 -18.59 -2.14
N MET A 79 22.13 -17.58 -2.65
CA MET A 79 23.55 -17.35 -2.34
C MET A 79 23.77 -16.86 -0.90
N GLU A 80 22.87 -16.03 -0.37
CA GLU A 80 22.90 -15.60 1.04
C GLU A 80 22.56 -16.74 2.02
N MET A 81 21.63 -17.63 1.62
CA MET A 81 21.22 -18.79 2.43
C MET A 81 22.07 -20.03 2.17
N ALA A 82 22.93 -20.02 1.14
CA ALA A 82 23.90 -21.08 0.95
C ALA A 82 24.81 -21.05 2.18
N PRO A 83 24.86 -22.14 2.98
CA PRO A 83 25.90 -22.23 3.99
C PRO A 83 27.21 -22.03 3.23
N ALA A 84 28.07 -21.14 3.72
CA ALA A 84 29.41 -20.97 3.18
C ALA A 84 30.05 -22.36 3.17
N ALA A 85 29.94 -23.06 2.04
CA ALA A 85 30.51 -24.37 1.84
C ALA A 85 31.98 -24.12 1.56
N SER A 86 32.68 -23.59 2.56
CA SER A 86 34.09 -23.86 2.75
C SER A 86 34.16 -25.35 2.99
N ALA A 87 34.26 -26.08 1.89
CA ALA A 87 34.69 -27.46 1.86
C ALA A 87 36.11 -27.51 2.40
N VAL A 88 36.26 -27.42 3.71
CA VAL A 88 37.48 -27.86 4.37
C VAL A 88 37.18 -29.23 4.93
N ARG A 89 37.43 -30.24 4.09
CA ARG A 89 37.61 -31.62 4.55
C ARG A 89 38.88 -31.64 5.40
N PHE A 90 38.80 -31.18 6.64
CA PHE A 90 39.80 -31.50 7.63
C PHE A 90 39.56 -32.95 8.06
N ALA A 91 40.31 -33.86 7.44
CA ALA A 91 40.69 -35.08 8.12
C ALA A 91 41.27 -34.66 9.47
N SER A 92 40.73 -35.20 10.57
CA SER A 92 41.15 -34.83 11.91
C SER A 92 42.60 -35.26 12.16
N PRO A 93 43.47 -34.31 12.57
CA PRO A 93 44.31 -34.59 13.71
C PRO A 93 43.97 -33.62 14.85
N ARG A 94 44.21 -34.08 16.08
CA ARG A 94 43.92 -33.38 17.35
C ARG A 94 44.19 -31.87 17.29
N PRO A 95 43.26 -31.01 17.75
CA PRO A 95 43.42 -29.56 17.65
C PRO A 95 44.52 -29.07 18.62
N THR A 96 45.59 -28.51 18.08
CA THR A 96 46.53 -27.68 18.84
C THR A 96 45.94 -26.28 19.02
N ARG A 97 46.24 -25.63 20.16
CA ARG A 97 45.72 -24.30 20.56
C ARG A 97 45.87 -23.21 19.49
N ALA A 98 46.75 -23.39 18.52
CA ALA A 98 46.97 -22.48 17.40
C ALA A 98 45.77 -22.36 16.43
N LEU A 99 45.04 -23.45 16.16
CA LEU A 99 43.91 -23.41 15.21
C LEU A 99 42.70 -22.63 15.75
N VAL A 100 42.49 -22.67 17.07
CA VAL A 100 41.43 -21.90 17.74
C VAL A 100 41.70 -20.40 17.65
N ALA A 101 42.97 -19.98 17.77
CA ALA A 101 43.34 -18.57 17.67
C ALA A 101 43.11 -18.00 16.25
N VAL A 102 43.38 -18.79 15.20
CA VAL A 102 43.15 -18.37 13.81
C VAL A 102 41.67 -18.27 13.47
N ALA A 103 40.84 -19.18 13.99
CA ALA A 103 39.38 -19.09 13.81
C ALA A 103 38.80 -17.85 14.51
N ALA A 104 39.28 -17.52 15.72
CA ALA A 104 38.83 -16.35 16.47
C ALA A 104 39.19 -15.03 15.77
N SER A 105 40.40 -14.93 15.20
CA SER A 105 40.81 -13.72 14.48
C SER A 105 40.04 -13.51 13.18
N ALA A 106 39.70 -14.59 12.46
CA ALA A 106 38.89 -14.51 11.24
C ALA A 106 37.47 -13.99 11.53
N VAL A 107 36.82 -14.48 12.60
CA VAL A 107 35.48 -14.03 13.01
C VAL A 107 35.50 -12.55 13.43
N LEU A 108 36.50 -12.13 14.20
CA LEU A 108 36.65 -10.73 14.60
C LEU A 108 36.90 -9.80 13.40
N GLY A 109 37.67 -10.25 12.41
CA GLY A 109 37.89 -9.50 11.17
C GLY A 109 36.61 -9.29 10.35
N VAL A 110 35.74 -10.30 10.25
CA VAL A 110 34.45 -10.18 9.56
C VAL A 110 33.51 -9.22 10.27
N ILE A 111 33.44 -9.28 11.61
CA ILE A 111 32.61 -8.37 12.41
C ILE A 111 33.09 -6.92 12.26
N ALA A 112 34.40 -6.69 12.33
CA ALA A 112 34.96 -5.36 12.13
C ALA A 112 34.66 -4.83 10.72
N TYR A 113 34.84 -5.66 9.69
CA TYR A 113 34.55 -5.27 8.30
C TYR A 113 33.08 -4.86 8.09
N GLN A 114 32.13 -5.60 8.67
CA GLN A 114 30.70 -5.26 8.60
C GLN A 114 30.39 -3.95 9.34
N ALA A 115 31.02 -3.68 10.48
CA ALA A 115 30.80 -2.46 11.25
C ALA A 115 31.33 -1.20 10.54
N PHE A 116 32.33 -1.33 9.65
CA PHE A 116 32.90 -0.23 8.88
C PHE A 116 32.35 -0.13 7.45
N ARG A 117 31.38 -0.97 7.06
CA ARG A 117 30.66 -0.74 5.80
C ARG A 117 29.70 0.43 5.99
N ASP A 118 30.07 1.59 5.46
CA ASP A 118 29.13 2.67 5.25
C ASP A 118 28.02 2.17 4.32
N GLU A 119 26.78 2.13 4.82
CA GLU A 119 25.60 1.90 4.00
C GLU A 119 25.44 3.10 3.06
N VAL A 120 25.80 2.90 1.79
CA VAL A 120 25.46 3.84 0.73
C VAL A 120 23.95 3.79 0.53
N VAL A 121 23.23 4.66 1.23
CA VAL A 121 21.80 4.87 1.02
C VAL A 121 21.62 5.40 -0.41
N PRO A 122 20.98 4.66 -1.33
CA PRO A 122 20.79 5.15 -2.68
C PRO A 122 19.86 6.36 -2.62
N THR A 123 20.35 7.52 -3.05
CA THR A 123 19.54 8.73 -3.19
C THR A 123 18.54 8.50 -4.32
N LEU A 124 17.29 8.17 -3.98
CA LEU A 124 16.22 8.03 -4.97
C LEU A 124 15.91 9.40 -5.58
N ALA A 125 16.28 9.59 -6.86
CA ALA A 125 15.81 10.70 -7.65
C ALA A 125 14.32 10.50 -7.97
N MET A 126 13.45 11.28 -7.32
CA MET A 126 12.02 11.28 -7.65
C MET A 126 11.77 12.04 -8.96
N GLN A 127 10.85 11.53 -9.80
CA GLN A 127 10.44 12.27 -11.00
C GLN A 127 9.70 13.56 -10.60
N PRO A 128 9.87 14.66 -11.36
CA PRO A 128 9.23 15.94 -11.05
C PRO A 128 7.70 15.81 -11.18
N VAL A 129 6.98 16.24 -10.15
CA VAL A 129 5.52 16.31 -10.18
C VAL A 129 5.10 17.52 -11.04
N ILE A 130 4.54 17.26 -12.21
CA ILE A 130 3.93 18.30 -13.05
C ILE A 130 2.48 18.48 -12.60
N ALA A 131 2.19 19.60 -11.92
CA ALA A 131 0.82 20.00 -11.63
C ALA A 131 0.20 20.63 -12.89
N SER A 132 -0.62 19.89 -13.63
CA SER A 132 -1.43 20.45 -14.71
C SER A 132 -2.69 21.10 -14.15
N ARG A 133 -3.04 22.28 -14.68
CA ARG A 133 -4.27 23.00 -14.34
C ARG A 133 -5.48 22.16 -14.79
N PRO A 134 -6.51 21.97 -13.96
CA PRO A 134 -7.70 21.23 -14.36
C PRO A 134 -8.42 21.92 -15.51
N ALA A 135 -8.98 21.13 -16.43
CA ALA A 135 -9.73 21.61 -17.58
C ALA A 135 -10.92 22.50 -17.14
N ALA A 136 -11.19 23.55 -17.92
CA ALA A 136 -12.31 24.45 -17.66
C ALA A 136 -13.65 23.69 -17.80
N PHE A 137 -14.45 23.72 -16.74
CA PHE A 137 -15.77 23.08 -16.71
C PHE A 137 -16.77 23.83 -17.61
N SER A 138 -17.47 23.09 -18.48
CA SER A 138 -18.68 23.55 -19.14
C SER A 138 -19.90 23.17 -18.27
N PRO A 139 -20.81 24.10 -17.93
CA PRO A 139 -21.95 23.79 -17.09
C PRO A 139 -23.00 22.99 -17.89
N ARG A 140 -23.11 21.69 -17.61
CA ARG A 140 -24.24 20.85 -18.03
C ARG A 140 -25.23 20.68 -16.87
N PRO A 141 -26.54 20.51 -17.15
CA PRO A 141 -27.55 20.33 -16.12
C PRO A 141 -27.24 19.11 -15.25
N ARG A 142 -27.24 19.32 -13.92
CA ARG A 142 -26.68 18.43 -12.90
C ARG A 142 -27.57 17.25 -12.50
N ILE A 143 -28.77 17.13 -13.05
CA ILE A 143 -29.72 16.10 -12.63
C ILE A 143 -30.33 15.46 -13.87
N ASN A 144 -29.96 14.20 -14.12
CA ASN A 144 -30.61 13.38 -15.12
C ASN A 144 -31.97 12.92 -14.57
N PRO A 145 -33.11 13.16 -15.25
CA PRO A 145 -34.43 12.74 -14.78
C PRO A 145 -34.54 11.22 -14.56
N ALA A 146 -33.74 10.41 -15.26
CA ALA A 146 -33.66 8.96 -15.03
C ALA A 146 -33.13 8.60 -13.63
N LEU A 147 -32.21 9.41 -13.09
CA LEU A 147 -31.67 9.23 -11.74
C LEU A 147 -32.73 9.48 -10.67
N MET A 148 -33.56 10.53 -10.83
CA MET A 148 -34.66 10.81 -9.90
C MET A 148 -35.69 9.68 -9.88
N GLN A 149 -35.98 9.08 -11.04
CA GLN A 149 -36.96 8.01 -11.15
C GLN A 149 -36.49 6.67 -10.55
N ALA A 150 -35.18 6.38 -10.64
CA ALA A 150 -34.58 5.21 -10.00
C ALA A 150 -34.60 5.32 -8.47
N MET A 151 -34.34 6.51 -7.91
CA MET A 151 -34.43 6.75 -6.45
C MET A 151 -35.86 6.61 -5.92
N ALA A 152 -36.85 7.07 -6.69
CA ALA A 152 -38.26 7.03 -6.28
C ALA A 152 -38.87 5.62 -6.26
N THR A 153 -38.30 4.66 -7.00
CA THR A 153 -38.86 3.30 -7.16
C THR A 153 -38.23 2.24 -6.27
N GLY A 154 -37.29 2.61 -5.38
CA GLY A 154 -36.70 1.69 -4.39
C GLY A 154 -35.82 0.58 -4.99
N ASN A 155 -35.38 0.74 -6.24
CA ASN A 155 -34.53 -0.24 -6.92
C ASN A 155 -33.13 -0.25 -6.27
N PRO A 156 -32.46 -1.41 -6.10
CA PRO A 156 -31.17 -1.48 -5.43
C PRO A 156 -30.15 -0.57 -6.15
N VAL A 157 -29.36 0.11 -5.33
CA VAL A 157 -28.40 1.20 -5.64
C VAL A 157 -27.53 0.94 -6.87
N TRP A 158 -27.33 -0.32 -7.26
CA TRP A 158 -26.54 -0.75 -8.42
C TRP A 158 -27.04 -0.22 -9.77
N GLY A 159 -28.36 -0.17 -10.02
CA GLY A 159 -28.88 0.37 -11.29
C GLY A 159 -28.68 1.88 -11.40
N ALA A 160 -28.82 2.60 -10.29
CA ALA A 160 -28.52 4.02 -10.21
C ALA A 160 -27.01 4.30 -10.32
N ALA A 161 -26.17 3.40 -9.79
CA ALA A 161 -24.71 3.53 -9.89
C ALA A 161 -24.21 3.44 -11.34
N MET A 162 -24.76 2.56 -12.18
CA MET A 162 -24.37 2.47 -13.59
C MET A 162 -24.82 3.69 -14.42
N VAL A 163 -25.95 4.31 -14.08
CA VAL A 163 -26.38 5.57 -14.72
C VAL A 163 -25.52 6.77 -14.24
N VAL A 164 -24.95 6.69 -13.04
CA VAL A 164 -23.98 7.68 -12.55
C VAL A 164 -22.60 7.52 -13.20
N GLU A 165 -22.19 6.31 -13.63
CA GLU A 165 -20.95 6.10 -14.38
C GLU A 165 -20.93 6.85 -15.73
N GLU A 166 -22.07 7.03 -16.39
CA GLU A 166 -22.19 7.81 -17.62
C GLU A 166 -22.44 9.31 -17.39
N ALA A 167 -22.70 9.72 -16.14
CA ALA A 167 -22.90 11.13 -15.79
C ALA A 167 -21.55 11.81 -15.52
N PRO A 168 -21.24 12.95 -16.15
CA PRO A 168 -20.00 13.67 -15.86
C PRO A 168 -19.99 14.13 -14.39
N VAL A 169 -19.19 13.45 -13.57
CA VAL A 169 -19.02 13.73 -12.13
C VAL A 169 -18.26 15.04 -11.94
N GLY A 170 -18.99 16.10 -11.60
CA GLY A 170 -18.42 17.34 -11.06
C GLY A 170 -18.27 17.23 -9.55
N PHE A 171 -17.04 17.23 -9.05
CA PHE A 171 -16.77 17.32 -7.62
C PHE A 171 -17.15 18.72 -7.08
N VAL A 172 -17.72 18.76 -5.87
CA VAL A 172 -18.04 20.02 -5.17
C VAL A 172 -16.74 20.66 -4.69
N ASN A 173 -16.34 21.77 -5.32
CA ASN A 173 -15.30 22.64 -4.79
C ASN A 173 -15.90 23.48 -3.64
N ALA A 174 -15.43 23.25 -2.41
CA ALA A 174 -15.62 24.21 -1.33
C ALA A 174 -14.56 25.31 -1.51
N GLU A 175 -14.95 26.44 -2.10
CA GLU A 175 -14.09 27.63 -2.10
C GLU A 175 -13.92 28.13 -0.66
N TYR A 176 -12.74 27.91 -0.07
CA TYR A 176 -12.35 28.56 1.16
C TYR A 176 -11.91 29.99 0.85
N ARG A 177 -12.78 30.97 1.10
CA ARG A 177 -12.37 32.38 1.21
C ARG A 177 -11.79 32.60 2.60
N PHE A 178 -10.49 32.87 2.68
CA PHE A 178 -9.88 33.40 3.90
C PHE A 178 -10.42 34.82 4.12
N ALA A 179 -11.14 35.02 5.22
CA ALA A 179 -11.54 36.35 5.66
C ALA A 179 -10.30 37.07 6.19
N GLU A 180 -9.89 38.15 5.52
CA GLU A 180 -8.90 39.09 6.04
C GLU A 180 -9.50 39.80 7.26
N LEU A 181 -8.97 39.50 8.43
CA LEU A 181 -9.26 40.22 9.67
C LEU A 181 -8.54 41.58 9.61
N ARG A 182 -9.32 42.65 9.79
CA ARG A 182 -8.88 44.04 9.90
C ARG A 182 -8.56 44.41 11.34
#